data_AF-A0A961GHZ6-F1
#
_entry.id   AF-A0A961GHZ6-F1
#
_cell.length_a   1.000
_cell.length_b   1.000
_cell.length_c   1.000
_cell.angle_alpha   90.00
_cell.angle_beta   90.00
_cell.angle_gamma   90.00
#
_symmetry.space_group_name_H-M   'P 1'
#
loop_
_entity.id
_entity.type
_entity.pdbx_description
1 polymer ?
#
loop_
_entity_poly.entity_id
_entity_poly.type
_entity_poly.pdbx_seq_one_letter_code
_entity_poly.pdbx_strand_id
1 'polypeptide(L)'
;MTPPVGSDAVAGASAAPAMPRLLVLTDRTLVPPGSSLVDTVAAAVAGGARGVVLREKDLPRAERAALAAQLAAVLAPVAGV
;
A
#
# COMPACT_ATOMS: atom_id res chain seq x y z
N MET A 1 34.52 6.92 38.20
CA MET A 1 33.13 6.67 38.63
C MET A 1 32.24 7.10 37.48
N THR A 2 31.82 6.15 36.64
CA THR A 2 31.11 6.38 35.37
C THR A 2 29.60 6.32 35.64
N PRO A 3 28.76 7.26 35.16
CA PRO A 3 27.33 7.11 35.28
C PRO A 3 26.81 6.02 34.32
N PRO A 4 25.75 5.27 34.68
CA PRO A 4 25.13 4.33 33.75
C PRO A 4 24.35 5.08 32.67
N VAL A 5 24.59 4.72 31.41
CA VAL A 5 23.71 5.11 30.29
C VAL A 5 22.37 4.43 30.47
N GLY A 6 21.32 5.23 30.58
CA GLY A 6 19.94 4.77 30.55
C GLY A 6 19.67 4.03 29.24
N SER A 7 19.04 2.86 29.36
CA SER A 7 18.54 2.10 28.23
C SER A 7 17.48 2.93 27.49
N ASP A 8 17.77 3.35 26.26
CA ASP A 8 16.77 3.87 25.32
C ASP A 8 15.88 2.72 24.83
N ALA A 9 15.01 2.24 25.71
CA ALA A 9 13.86 1.45 25.31
C ALA A 9 12.70 2.42 25.08
N VAL A 10 12.60 2.94 23.86
CA VAL A 10 11.32 3.48 23.37
C VAL A 10 10.70 2.42 22.48
N ALA A 11 9.88 1.57 23.10
CA ALA A 11 9.02 0.64 22.41
C ALA A 11 8.07 1.40 21.46
N GLY A 12 8.12 1.01 20.18
CA GLY A 12 7.00 1.00 19.25
C GLY A 12 6.07 2.21 19.22
N ALA A 13 6.55 3.35 18.70
CA ALA A 13 5.64 4.26 18.03
C ALA A 13 5.22 3.57 16.72
N SER A 14 3.98 3.08 16.65
CA SER A 14 3.34 2.84 15.35
C SER A 14 3.23 4.20 14.67
N ALA A 15 4.25 4.57 13.93
CA ALA A 15 4.13 5.64 12.96
C ALA A 15 3.13 5.12 11.94
N ALA A 16 1.89 5.63 11.99
CA ALA A 16 1.04 5.57 10.82
C ALA A 16 1.92 5.98 9.64
N PRO A 17 2.04 5.15 8.59
CA PRO A 17 2.99 5.41 7.53
C PRO A 17 2.78 6.84 7.05
N ALA A 18 3.85 7.63 7.04
CA ALA A 18 3.79 9.00 6.54
C ALA A 18 3.09 8.98 5.18
N MET A 19 2.14 9.88 4.96
CA MET A 19 1.33 9.85 3.74
C MET A 19 2.25 9.81 2.50
N PRO A 20 2.08 8.83 1.61
CA PRO A 20 2.93 8.71 0.44
C PRO A 20 2.74 9.92 -0.47
N ARG A 21 3.83 10.37 -1.11
CA ARG A 21 3.82 11.54 -2.00
C ARG A 21 2.89 11.38 -3.20
N LEU A 22 2.70 10.13 -3.64
CA LEU A 22 1.76 9.76 -4.70
C LEU A 22 0.95 8.55 -4.24
N LEU A 23 -0.36 8.76 -4.17
CA LEU A 23 -1.35 7.79 -3.72
C LEU A 23 -2.38 7.55 -4.83
N VAL A 24 -2.73 6.30 -5.05
CA VAL A 24 -3.72 5.87 -6.04
C VAL A 24 -4.98 5.39 -5.32
N LEU A 25 -6.14 5.92 -5.71
CA LEU A 25 -7.44 5.42 -5.28
C LEU A 25 -8.03 4.56 -6.39
N THR A 26 -8.34 3.30 -6.12
CA THR A 26 -8.79 2.37 -7.17
C THR A 26 -10.29 2.46 -7.44
N ASP A 27 -10.66 2.26 -8.70
CA ASP A 27 -12.00 1.88 -9.11
C ASP A 27 -11.88 1.02 -10.38
N ARG A 28 -12.13 -0.29 -10.27
CA ARG A 28 -11.94 -1.21 -11.40
C ARG A 28 -12.88 -0.92 -12.56
N THR A 29 -14.00 -0.23 -12.33
CA THR A 29 -14.98 0.09 -13.37
C THR A 29 -14.47 1.14 -14.36
N LEU A 30 -13.39 1.86 -14.00
CA LEU A 30 -12.75 2.87 -14.84
C LEU A 30 -11.56 2.31 -15.64
N VAL A 31 -11.20 1.05 -15.44
CA VAL A 31 -10.08 0.41 -16.15
C VAL A 31 -10.50 0.15 -17.61
N PRO A 32 -9.67 0.53 -18.61
CA PRO A 32 -10.00 0.29 -20.01
C PRO A 32 -10.20 -1.20 -20.32
N PRO A 33 -11.11 -1.53 -21.26
CA PRO A 33 -11.26 -2.91 -21.74
C PRO A 33 -9.92 -3.49 -22.20
N GLY A 34 -9.63 -4.73 -21.77
CA GLY A 34 -8.37 -5.42 -22.09
C GLY A 34 -7.21 -5.13 -21.12
N SER A 35 -7.41 -4.30 -20.10
CA SER A 35 -6.47 -4.10 -18.99
C SER A 35 -7.05 -4.62 -17.67
N SER A 36 -6.18 -4.96 -16.73
CA SER A 36 -6.59 -5.27 -15.35
C SER A 36 -6.27 -4.11 -14.40
N LEU A 37 -6.98 -4.05 -13.28
CA LEU A 37 -6.65 -3.09 -12.21
C LEU A 37 -5.23 -3.34 -11.67
N VAL A 38 -4.80 -4.61 -11.59
CA VAL A 38 -3.47 -4.98 -11.10
C VAL A 38 -2.38 -4.42 -12.02
N ASP A 39 -2.52 -4.57 -13.33
CA ASP A 39 -1.57 -4.01 -14.31
C ASP A 39 -1.54 -2.48 -14.25
N THR A 40 -2.71 -1.86 -14.09
CA THR A 40 -2.85 -0.40 -13.96
C THR A 40 -2.13 0.11 -12.70
N VAL A 41 -2.27 -0.57 -11.57
CA VAL A 41 -1.56 -0.23 -10.33
C VAL A 41 -0.06 -0.50 -10.48
N ALA A 42 0.35 -1.59 -11.12
CA ALA A 42 1.76 -1.87 -11.38
C ALA A 42 2.43 -0.74 -12.20
N ALA A 43 1.74 -0.24 -13.24
CA ALA A 43 2.20 0.92 -14.01
C ALA A 43 2.31 2.18 -13.14
N ALA A 44 1.34 2.44 -12.27
CA ALA A 44 1.38 3.59 -11.35
C ALA A 44 2.54 3.48 -10.33
N VAL A 45 2.82 2.28 -9.81
CA VAL A 45 3.96 2.01 -8.91
C VAL A 45 5.28 2.24 -9.62
N ALA A 46 5.41 1.77 -10.87
CA ALA A 46 6.55 2.05 -11.73
C ALA A 46 6.73 3.57 -11.98
N GLY A 47 5.62 4.31 -12.09
CA GLY A 47 5.59 5.77 -12.18
C GLY A 47 5.85 6.53 -10.87
N GLY A 48 5.96 5.84 -9.73
CA GLY A 48 6.33 6.46 -8.44
C GLY A 48 5.26 6.40 -7.35
N ALA A 49 4.11 5.76 -7.57
CA ALA A 49 3.11 5.59 -6.52
C ALA A 49 3.65 4.73 -5.37
N ARG A 50 3.36 5.13 -4.13
CA ARG A 50 3.78 4.42 -2.89
C ARG A 50 2.63 4.15 -1.93
N GLY A 51 1.42 4.58 -2.27
CA GLY A 51 0.20 4.24 -1.57
C GLY A 51 -0.90 3.82 -2.53
N VAL A 52 -1.67 2.78 -2.19
CA VAL A 52 -2.86 2.37 -2.93
C VAL A 52 -4.03 2.16 -1.98
N VAL A 53 -5.11 2.90 -2.20
CA VAL A 53 -6.36 2.73 -1.46
C VAL A 53 -7.32 1.89 -2.30
N LEU A 54 -7.59 0.67 -1.81
CA LEU A 54 -8.52 -0.26 -2.44
C LEU A 54 -9.99 0.17 -2.21
N ARG A 55 -10.60 0.80 -3.22
CA ARG A 55 -11.96 1.37 -3.17
C ARG A 55 -12.97 0.65 -4.08
N GLU A 56 -12.79 -0.66 -4.22
CA GLU A 56 -13.76 -1.58 -4.84
C GLU A 56 -14.93 -1.88 -3.88
N LYS A 57 -15.86 -0.93 -3.74
CA LYS A 57 -16.94 -0.98 -2.73
C LYS A 57 -18.04 -1.98 -3.06
N ASP A 58 -18.16 -2.33 -4.32
CA ASP A 58 -19.15 -3.24 -4.88
C ASP A 58 -18.69 -4.71 -4.90
N LEU A 59 -17.39 -4.98 -4.65
CA LEU A 59 -16.91 -6.36 -4.55
C LEU A 59 -17.37 -7.05 -3.26
N PRO A 60 -17.75 -8.33 -3.35
CA PRO A 60 -17.83 -9.20 -2.19
C PRO A 60 -16.52 -9.22 -1.40
N ARG A 61 -16.61 -9.40 -0.08
CA ARG A 61 -15.46 -9.33 0.82
C ARG A 61 -14.31 -10.26 0.43
N ALA A 62 -14.62 -11.48 -0.02
CA ALA A 62 -13.62 -12.47 -0.42
C ALA A 62 -12.86 -12.03 -1.67
N GLU A 63 -13.57 -11.56 -2.70
CA GLU A 63 -12.97 -11.04 -3.94
C GLU A 63 -12.14 -9.78 -3.67
N ARG A 64 -12.65 -8.87 -2.83
CA ARG A 64 -11.91 -7.69 -2.40
C ARG A 64 -10.62 -8.05 -1.64
N ALA A 65 -10.65 -9.09 -0.81
CA ALA A 65 -9.47 -9.56 -0.09
C ALA A 65 -8.43 -10.21 -1.02
N ALA A 66 -8.88 -11.01 -1.99
CA ALA A 66 -8.00 -11.59 -3.02
C ALA A 66 -7.32 -10.50 -3.85
N LEU A 67 -8.07 -9.47 -4.25
CA LEU A 67 -7.54 -8.31 -4.96
C LEU A 67 -6.54 -7.53 -4.08
N ALA A 68 -6.85 -7.32 -2.80
CA ALA A 68 -5.91 -6.68 -1.87
C ALA A 68 -4.58 -7.43 -1.79
N ALA A 69 -4.60 -8.77 -1.74
CA ALA A 69 -3.39 -9.59 -1.72
C ALA A 69 -2.56 -9.44 -3.01
N GLN A 70 -3.22 -9.38 -4.18
CA GLN A 70 -2.55 -9.13 -5.46
C GLN A 70 -1.88 -7.75 -5.49
N LEU A 71 -2.58 -6.70 -5.05
CA LEU A 71 -2.01 -5.35 -5.00
C LEU A 71 -0.88 -5.22 -3.96
N ALA A 72 -0.98 -5.90 -2.83
CA ALA A 72 0.09 -5.95 -1.83
C ALA A 72 1.38 -6.58 -2.42
N ALA A 73 1.25 -7.62 -3.24
CA ALA A 73 2.39 -8.22 -3.95
C ALA A 73 3.06 -7.25 -4.93
N VAL A 74 2.28 -6.39 -5.61
CA VAL A 74 2.80 -5.33 -6.49
C VAL A 74 3.54 -4.24 -5.71
N LEU A 75 3.08 -3.90 -4.50
CA LEU A 75 3.67 -2.85 -3.65
C LEU A 75 4.87 -3.31 -2.83
N ALA A 76 4.98 -4.59 -2.51
CA ALA A 76 6.03 -5.13 -1.65
C ALA A 76 7.47 -4.77 -2.10
N PRO A 77 7.83 -4.83 -3.39
CA PRO A 77 9.18 -4.46 -3.84
C PRO A 77 9.56 -3.00 -3.61
N VAL A 78 8.59 -2.11 -3.42
CA VAL A 78 8.81 -0.67 -3.20
C VAL A 78 8.50 -0.21 -1.78
N ALA A 79 8.29 -1.16 -0.85
CA ALA A 79 7.84 -0.90 0.51
C ALA A 79 6.59 0.02 0.57
N GLY A 80 5.69 -0.13 -0.40
CA GLY A 80 4.46 0.65 -0.49
C GLY A 80 3.37 0.15 0.46
N VAL A 81 2.34 0.98 0.65
CA VAL A 81 1.19 0.71 1.55
C VAL A 81 -0.15 0.68 0.82
#